data_AF-A0A3B4WP91-F1
#
_entry.id   AF-A0A3B4WP91-F1
#
_cell.length_a   1.000
_cell.length_b   1.000
_cell.length_c   1.000
_cell.angle_alpha   90.00
_cell.angle_beta   90.00
_cell.angle_gamma   90.00
#
_symmetry.space_group_name_H-M   'P 1'
#
loop_
_entity.id
_entity.type
_entity.pdbx_description
1 polymer ?
#
loop_
_entity_poly.entity_id
_entity_poly.type
_entity_poly.pdbx_seq_one_letter_code
_entity_poly.pdbx_strand_id
1 'polypeptide(L)' 'YGIKTSHSKEFGRVKGHFGPINCVAFHPDGKSYSSGGEDGYVRIHYFDPQYFDFELEA' A
#
# COMPACT_ATOMS: atom_id res chain seq x y z
N TYR A 1 -9.54 -4.82 -23.35
CA TYR A 1 -9.44 -4.80 -21.88
C TYR A 1 -7.97 -4.86 -21.52
N GLY A 2 -7.34 -3.70 -21.38
CA GLY A 2 -5.88 -3.59 -21.21
C GLY A 2 -5.45 -4.05 -19.82
N ILE A 3 -4.57 -5.04 -19.77
CA ILE A 3 -3.86 -5.41 -18.54
C ILE A 3 -2.82 -4.31 -18.32
N LYS A 4 -2.97 -3.51 -17.25
CA LYS A 4 -1.93 -2.58 -16.82
C LYS A 4 -0.75 -3.41 -16.32
N THR A 5 0.32 -3.46 -17.10
CA THR A 5 1.58 -4.12 -16.75
C THR A 5 2.14 -3.52 -15.47
N SER A 6 2.62 -4.36 -14.55
CA SER A 6 3.28 -3.91 -13.32
C SER A 6 4.58 -3.19 -13.67
N HIS A 7 4.64 -1.89 -13.46
CA HIS A 7 5.90 -1.15 -13.52
C HIS A 7 6.75 -1.54 -12.30
N SER A 8 8.01 -1.94 -12.53
CA SER A 8 8.97 -2.25 -11.46
C SER A 8 9.56 -1.01 -10.78
N LYS A 9 8.94 0.16 -10.98
CA LYS A 9 9.38 1.46 -10.45
C LYS A 9 8.64 1.70 -9.13
N GLU A 10 9.38 1.92 -8.05
CA GLU A 10 8.83 2.30 -6.75
C GLU A 10 8.06 3.63 -6.91
N PHE A 11 6.83 3.69 -6.39
CA PHE A 11 5.96 4.88 -6.49
C PHE A 11 5.71 5.58 -5.14
N GLY A 12 6.02 4.92 -4.01
CA GLY A 12 5.83 5.52 -2.69
C GLY A 12 6.20 4.63 -1.51
N ARG A 13 6.28 5.24 -0.32
CA ARG A 13 6.49 4.57 0.97
C ARG A 13 5.54 5.13 2.02
N VAL A 14 4.85 4.24 2.73
CA VAL A 14 4.03 4.62 3.89
C VAL A 14 4.83 4.32 5.16
N LYS A 15 5.22 5.38 5.87
CA LYS A 15 5.96 5.27 7.15
C LYS A 15 4.98 5.18 8.31
N GLY A 16 5.40 4.54 9.39
CA GLY A 16 4.64 4.55 10.64
C GLY A 16 5.09 3.51 11.64
N HIS A 17 5.43 2.30 11.19
CA HIS A 17 5.97 1.29 12.09
C HIS A 17 7.34 1.69 12.64
N PHE A 18 7.54 1.42 13.93
CA PHE A 18 8.80 1.66 14.63
C PHE A 18 9.75 0.46 14.60
N GLY A 19 9.26 -0.68 14.10
CA GLY A 19 10.03 -1.90 13.88
C GLY A 19 9.78 -2.49 12.49
N PRO A 20 10.46 -3.60 12.16
CA PRO A 20 10.24 -4.32 10.90
C PRO A 20 8.77 -4.67 10.67
N ILE A 21 8.33 -4.57 9.41
CA ILE A 21 7.01 -5.02 8.98
C ILE A 21 7.13 -6.50 8.60
N ASN A 22 6.39 -7.34 9.30
CA ASN A 22 6.47 -8.80 9.12
C ASN A 22 5.33 -9.34 8.25
N CYS A 23 4.23 -8.60 8.11
CA CYS A 23 3.11 -8.98 7.27
C CYS A 23 2.37 -7.79 6.67
N VAL A 24 1.76 -8.03 5.51
CA VAL A 24 0.86 -7.10 4.81
C VAL A 24 -0.33 -7.88 4.26
N ALA A 25 -1.51 -7.26 4.26
CA ALA A 25 -2.73 -7.84 3.70
C ALA A 25 -3.58 -6.76 3.04
N PHE A 26 -4.19 -7.09 1.89
CA PHE A 26 -5.07 -6.18 1.16
C PHE A 26 -6.52 -6.58 1.37
N HIS A 27 -7.39 -5.59 1.56
CA HIS A 27 -8.82 -5.85 1.57
C HIS A 27 -9.28 -6.19 0.13
N PRO A 28 -10.21 -7.15 -0.07
CA PRO A 28 -10.61 -7.61 -1.40
C PRO A 28 -11.27 -6.54 -2.28
N ASP A 29 -11.78 -5.44 -1.69
CA ASP A 29 -12.32 -4.30 -2.46
C ASP A 29 -11.25 -3.31 -2.95
N GLY A 30 -9.98 -3.48 -2.55
CA GLY A 30 -8.86 -2.64 -2.93
C GLY A 30 -8.83 -1.24 -2.30
N LYS A 31 -9.70 -0.93 -1.32
CA LYS A 31 -9.80 0.41 -0.71
C LYS A 31 -8.97 0.60 0.55
N SER A 32 -8.41 -0.48 1.07
CA SER A 32 -7.57 -0.45 2.25
C SER A 32 -6.58 -1.60 2.28
N TYR A 33 -5.56 -1.44 3.12
CA TYR A 33 -4.63 -2.50 3.45
C TYR A 33 -4.22 -2.41 4.92
N SER A 34 -3.72 -3.53 5.43
CA SER A 34 -3.21 -3.66 6.79
C SER A 34 -1.75 -4.08 6.78
N SER A 35 -0.98 -3.56 7.73
CA SER A 35 0.40 -3.97 7.99
C SER A 35 0.60 -4.33 9.46
N GLY A 36 1.32 -5.41 9.74
CA GLY A 36 1.68 -5.83 11.09
C GLY A 36 3.18 -5.71 11.32
N GLY A 37 3.56 -5.00 12.38
CA GLY A 37 4.96 -4.74 12.74
C GLY A 37 5.42 -5.53 13.97
N GLU A 38 6.73 -5.73 14.07
CA GLU A 38 7.39 -6.23 15.29
C GLU A 38 7.30 -5.22 16.46
N ASP A 39 6.89 -3.98 16.17
CA ASP A 39 6.56 -2.96 17.18
C ASP A 39 5.29 -3.29 17.98
N GLY A 40 4.62 -4.40 17.69
CA GLY A 40 3.43 -4.87 18.42
C GLY A 40 2.13 -4.24 17.93
N TYR A 41 2.17 -3.44 16.86
CA TYR A 41 1.00 -2.77 16.32
C TYR A 41 0.59 -3.33 14.96
N VAL A 42 -0.73 -3.31 14.72
CA VAL A 42 -1.31 -3.44 13.38
C VAL A 42 -1.80 -2.08 12.96
N ARG A 43 -1.44 -1.66 11.75
CA ARG A 43 -1.89 -0.40 11.15
C ARG A 43 -2.84 -0.69 10.00
N ILE A 44 -4.00 -0.05 10.02
CA ILE A 44 -4.99 -0.11 8.94
C ILE A 44 -4.94 1.22 8.21
N HIS A 45 -4.77 1.15 6.89
CA HIS A 45 -4.67 2.31 6.03
C HIS A 45 -5.83 2.31 5.04
N TYR A 46 -6.53 3.44 4.97
CA TYR A 46 -7.55 3.69 3.95
C TYR A 46 -6.93 4.57 2.86
N PHE A 47 -7.21 4.24 1.61
CA PHE A 47 -6.78 5.06 0.49
C PHE A 47 -7.72 6.25 0.32
N ASP A 48 -7.14 7.44 0.18
CA ASP A 48 -7.88 8.60 -0.30
C ASP A 48 -8.17 8.44 -1.81
N PRO A 49 -9.28 8.98 -2.33
CA PRO A 49 -9.65 8.84 -3.74
C PRO A 49 -8.53 9.21 -4.73
N GLN A 50 -7.73 10.22 -4.39
CA GLN A 50 -6.62 10.72 -5.22
C GLN A 50 -5.51 9.67 -5.43
N TYR A 51 -5.41 8.65 -4.57
CA TYR A 51 -4.48 7.55 -4.75
C TYR A 51 -4.78 6.76 -6.03
N PHE A 52 -6.05 6.63 -6.41
CA PHE A 52 -6.49 5.86 -7.58
C PHE A 52 -6.34 6.63 -8.90
N ASP A 53 -6.27 7.96 -8.82
CA ASP A 53 -6.09 8.85 -9.96
C ASP A 53 -4.61 9.10 -10.28
N PHE A 54 -3.68 8.56 -9.48
CA PHE A 54 -2.25 8.77 -9.64
C PHE A 54 -1.70 8.05 -10.88
N GLU A 55 -1.00 8.80 -11.74
CA GLU A 55 -0.18 8.26 -12.82
C GLU A 55 1.29 8.65 -12.60
N LEU A 56 2.16 7.65 -12.65
CA LEU A 56 3.60 7.86 -12.55
C LEU A 56 4.13 8.26 -13.93
N GLU A 57 4.64 9.48 -14.07
CA GLU A 57 5.36 9.87 -15.28
C GLU A 57 6.63 9.00 -15.44
N ALA A 58 6.82 8.47 -16.65
CA ALA A 58 7.84 7.48 -16.97
C ALA A 58 9.25 8.07 -16.98
#